data_AF-A0A7X5U1K6-F1
#
_entry.id   AF-A0A7X5U1K6-F1
#
_cell.length_a   1.000
_cell.length_b   1.000
_cell.length_c   1.000
_cell.angle_alpha   90.00
_cell.angle_beta   90.00
_cell.angle_gamma   90.00
#
_symmetry.space_group_name_H-M   'P 1'
#
loop_
_entity.id
_entity.type
_entity.pdbx_description
1 polymer ?
#
loop_
_entity_poly.entity_id
_entity_poly.type
_entity_poly.pdbx_seq_one_letter_code
_entity_poly.pdbx_strand_id
1 'polypeptide(L)'
;MAPSTVYLYFPSKDDLLLACLHDWLQDFDEGACSESHTSVDGYQRLLHVFELLTVKFSESPHLAEAMIRSYLYAQGPATEQADLVRTRIVGIFGNAMGEGFSVQLRQGVADMFTDVWTTNISVIAQQRTTTPELMQRLAHAIAAIRQRDSRRQPAPDCAGAANEEVA
;
A
#
# COMPACT_ATOMS: atom_id res chain seq x y z
N MET A 1 -4.61 33.93 2.03
CA MET A 1 -5.74 33.67 1.11
C MET A 1 -7.05 33.91 1.86
N ALA A 2 -8.12 34.32 1.18
CA ALA A 2 -9.42 34.47 1.82
C ALA A 2 -10.04 33.09 2.10
N PRO A 3 -10.78 32.89 3.20
CA PRO A 3 -11.43 31.60 3.49
C PRO A 3 -12.41 31.18 2.38
N SER A 4 -13.04 32.15 1.73
CA SER A 4 -14.01 31.96 0.64
C SER A 4 -13.40 31.24 -0.56
N THR A 5 -12.13 31.51 -0.88
CA THR A 5 -11.45 30.86 -2.01
C THR A 5 -11.16 29.38 -1.77
N VAL A 6 -11.02 28.94 -0.51
CA VAL A 6 -10.77 27.52 -0.19
C VAL A 6 -12.03 26.68 -0.39
N TYR A 7 -13.18 27.20 0.06
CA TYR A 7 -14.47 26.51 -0.08
C TYR A 7 -14.99 26.44 -1.53
N LEU A 8 -14.42 27.21 -2.46
CA LEU A 8 -14.70 27.04 -3.89
C LEU A 8 -14.11 25.73 -4.45
N TYR A 9 -13.00 25.27 -3.88
CA TYR A 9 -12.31 24.05 -4.31
C TYR A 9 -12.66 22.85 -3.44
N PHE A 10 -12.94 23.06 -2.14
CA PHE A 10 -13.24 22.00 -1.19
C PHE A 10 -14.60 22.24 -0.52
N PRO A 11 -15.67 21.51 -0.92
CA PRO A 11 -17.01 21.68 -0.36
C PRO A 11 -17.12 21.33 1.14
N SER A 12 -16.15 20.62 1.72
CA SER A 12 -16.15 20.26 3.15
C SER A 12 -14.74 20.17 3.74
N LYS A 13 -14.65 20.11 5.09
CA LYS A 13 -13.39 19.87 5.79
C LYS A 13 -12.81 18.48 5.48
N ASP A 14 -13.67 17.47 5.34
CA ASP A 14 -13.24 16.11 5.02
C ASP A 14 -12.67 16.05 3.59
N ASP A 15 -13.30 16.77 2.66
CA ASP A 15 -12.82 16.89 1.28
C ASP A 15 -11.42 17.53 1.22
N LEU A 16 -11.21 18.62 1.96
CA LEU A 16 -9.88 19.25 2.10
C LEU A 16 -8.85 18.30 2.73
N LEU A 17 -9.21 17.61 3.82
CA LEU A 17 -8.30 16.70 4.51
C LEU A 17 -7.92 15.51 3.62
N LEU A 18 -8.85 14.99 2.82
CA LEU A 18 -8.60 13.90 1.90
C LEU A 18 -7.77 14.32 0.70
N ALA A 19 -7.99 15.53 0.17
CA ALA A 19 -7.13 16.08 -0.86
C ALA A 19 -5.69 16.29 -0.37
N CYS A 20 -5.52 16.82 0.86
CA CYS A 20 -4.19 16.93 1.47
C CYS A 20 -3.56 15.54 1.72
N LEU A 21 -4.34 14.55 2.14
CA LEU A 21 -3.85 13.18 2.32
C LEU A 21 -3.42 12.56 0.99
N HIS A 22 -4.20 12.76 -0.07
CA HIS A 22 -3.86 12.28 -1.41
C HIS A 22 -2.54 12.90 -1.91
N ASP A 23 -2.37 14.21 -1.74
CA ASP A 23 -1.14 14.93 -2.12
C ASP A 23 0.07 14.44 -1.30
N TRP A 24 -0.10 14.28 0.01
CA TRP A 24 0.93 13.72 0.88
C TRP A 24 1.32 12.29 0.50
N LEU A 25 0.35 11.44 0.13
CA LEU A 25 0.61 10.09 -0.36
C LEU A 25 1.33 10.11 -1.71
N GLN A 26 1.11 11.14 -2.52
CA GLN A 26 1.83 11.31 -3.77
C GLN A 26 3.31 11.61 -3.54
N ASP A 27 3.61 12.58 -2.68
CA ASP A 27 4.99 12.90 -2.28
C ASP A 27 5.68 11.70 -1.62
N PHE A 28 4.93 10.95 -0.81
CA PHE A 28 5.42 9.71 -0.20
C PHE A 28 5.82 8.67 -1.26
N ASP A 29 4.98 8.42 -2.27
CA ASP A 29 5.22 7.42 -3.31
C ASP A 29 6.50 7.72 -4.09
N GLU A 30 6.71 9.00 -4.44
CA GLU A 30 7.90 9.47 -5.15
C GLU A 30 9.18 9.25 -4.32
N GLY A 31 9.12 9.54 -3.01
CA GLY A 31 10.22 9.28 -2.07
C GLY A 31 10.48 7.79 -1.87
N ALA A 32 9.43 7.00 -1.65
CA ALA A 32 9.51 5.57 -1.40
C ALA A 32 10.07 4.82 -2.61
N CYS A 33 9.67 5.18 -3.83
CA CYS A 33 10.25 4.63 -5.06
C CYS A 33 11.78 4.75 -5.05
N SER A 34 12.29 5.95 -4.72
CA SER A 34 13.73 6.24 -4.69
C SER A 34 14.52 5.37 -3.69
N GLU A 35 13.98 5.12 -2.50
CA GLU A 35 14.63 4.29 -1.45
C GLU A 35 14.56 2.78 -1.74
N SER A 36 13.47 2.36 -2.39
CA SER A 36 13.09 0.95 -2.56
C SER A 36 13.87 0.20 -3.64
N HIS A 37 14.63 0.89 -4.49
CA HIS A 37 15.48 0.31 -5.55
C HIS A 37 16.60 -0.61 -5.03
N THR A 38 16.85 -0.61 -3.71
CA THR A 38 17.94 -1.37 -3.07
C THR A 38 17.61 -2.86 -2.86
N SER A 39 16.32 -3.26 -2.84
CA SER A 39 15.90 -4.64 -2.58
C SER A 39 15.75 -5.48 -3.86
N VAL A 40 16.20 -6.75 -3.85
CA VAL A 40 15.95 -7.69 -4.97
C VAL A 40 14.57 -8.38 -4.85
N ASP A 41 14.01 -8.50 -3.64
CA ASP A 41 12.73 -9.17 -3.39
C ASP A 41 11.59 -8.14 -3.26
N GLY A 42 10.59 -8.22 -4.15
CA GLY A 42 9.43 -7.32 -4.14
C GLY A 42 8.50 -7.52 -2.94
N TYR A 43 8.45 -8.70 -2.32
CA TYR A 43 7.70 -8.87 -1.07
C TYR A 43 8.36 -8.16 0.11
N GLN A 44 9.70 -8.19 0.16
CA GLN A 44 10.46 -7.49 1.19
C GLN A 44 10.37 -5.97 0.99
N ARG A 45 10.38 -5.51 -0.26
CA ARG A 45 10.14 -4.11 -0.61
C ARG A 45 8.74 -3.65 -0.19
N LEU A 46 7.71 -4.45 -0.44
CA LEU A 46 6.35 -4.17 0.01
C LEU A 46 6.24 -4.03 1.52
N LEU A 47 6.83 -4.95 2.29
CA LEU A 47 6.86 -4.84 3.76
C LEU A 47 7.57 -3.56 4.21
N HIS A 48 8.70 -3.24 3.59
CA HIS A 48 9.44 -2.02 3.92
C HIS A 48 8.63 -0.76 3.64
N VAL A 49 7.97 -0.66 2.49
CA VAL A 49 7.11 0.48 2.14
C VAL A 49 5.91 0.59 3.08
N PHE A 50 5.30 -0.54 3.47
CA PHE A 50 4.22 -0.56 4.46
C PHE A 50 4.68 -0.03 5.82
N GLU A 51 5.85 -0.47 6.30
CA GLU A 51 6.43 -0.02 7.55
C GLU A 51 6.76 1.48 7.49
N LEU A 52 7.41 1.92 6.42
CA LEU A 52 7.78 3.32 6.20
C LEU A 52 6.55 4.23 6.18
N LEU A 53 5.50 3.83 5.43
CA LEU A 53 4.23 4.56 5.39
C LEU A 53 3.64 4.68 6.80
N THR A 54 3.61 3.58 7.54
CA THR A 54 3.05 3.53 8.90
C THR A 54 3.85 4.39 9.88
N VAL A 55 5.18 4.36 9.82
CA VAL A 55 6.06 5.20 10.65
C VAL A 55 5.83 6.67 10.33
N LYS A 56 5.82 7.04 9.04
CA LYS A 56 5.60 8.42 8.60
C LYS A 56 4.24 8.96 9.02
N PHE A 57 3.20 8.14 8.92
CA PHE A 57 1.87 8.49 9.42
C PHE A 57 1.85 8.68 10.95
N SER A 58 2.66 7.92 11.67
CA SER A 58 2.75 7.98 13.13
C SER A 58 3.55 9.18 13.66
N GLU A 59 4.33 9.89 12.82
CA GLU A 59 5.09 11.07 13.22
C GLU A 59 4.18 12.24 13.66
N SER A 60 2.96 12.32 13.11
CA SER A 60 1.98 13.37 13.42
C SER A 60 0.62 12.78 13.80
N PRO A 61 0.47 12.21 15.01
CA PRO A 61 -0.68 11.35 15.37
C PRO A 61 -2.04 12.06 15.29
N HIS A 62 -2.11 13.35 15.68
CA HIS A 62 -3.36 14.11 15.63
C HIS A 62 -3.80 14.41 14.19
N LEU A 63 -2.84 14.70 13.30
CA LEU A 63 -3.13 14.95 11.89
C LEU A 63 -3.52 13.65 11.20
N ALA A 64 -2.78 12.58 11.47
CA ALA A 64 -3.08 11.23 11.04
C ALA A 64 -4.49 10.80 11.45
N GLU A 65 -4.86 10.97 12.71
CA GLU A 65 -6.20 10.64 13.20
C GLU A 65 -7.29 11.42 12.44
N ALA A 66 -7.10 12.73 12.24
CA ALA A 66 -8.06 13.54 11.50
C ALA A 66 -8.22 13.06 10.05
N MET A 67 -7.12 12.79 9.36
CA MET A 67 -7.11 12.30 7.97
C MET A 67 -7.75 10.91 7.85
N ILE A 68 -7.40 9.97 8.74
CA ILE A 68 -7.99 8.62 8.77
C ILE A 68 -9.48 8.70 9.06
N ARG A 69 -9.88 9.55 10.01
CA ARG A 69 -11.30 9.72 10.33
C ARG A 69 -12.07 10.27 9.13
N SER A 70 -11.56 11.30 8.46
CA SER A 70 -12.17 11.81 7.23
C SER A 70 -12.25 10.75 6.14
N TYR A 71 -11.24 9.88 6.03
CA TYR A 71 -11.24 8.75 5.09
C TYR A 71 -12.30 7.68 5.42
N LEU A 72 -12.37 7.25 6.67
CA LEU A 72 -13.30 6.18 7.11
C LEU A 72 -14.77 6.63 7.12
N TYR A 73 -15.03 7.91 7.35
CA TYR A 73 -16.38 8.46 7.46
C TYR A 73 -16.76 9.39 6.31
N ALA A 74 -16.02 9.37 5.21
CA ALA A 74 -16.30 10.19 4.04
C ALA A 74 -17.75 10.00 3.55
N GLN A 75 -18.45 11.10 3.32
CA GLN A 75 -19.83 11.12 2.85
C GLN A 75 -20.02 12.14 1.74
N GLY A 76 -20.98 11.87 0.85
CA GLY A 76 -21.33 12.78 -0.24
C GLY A 76 -20.13 13.04 -1.16
N PRO A 77 -19.79 14.30 -1.46
CA PRO A 77 -18.66 14.63 -2.34
C PRO A 77 -17.31 14.08 -1.87
N ALA A 78 -17.09 13.95 -0.56
CA ALA A 78 -15.83 13.46 0.00
C ALA A 78 -15.58 11.97 -0.30
N THR A 79 -16.61 11.20 -0.70
CA THR A 79 -16.45 9.79 -1.07
C THR A 79 -15.56 9.63 -2.29
N GLU A 80 -15.65 10.52 -3.28
CA GLU A 80 -14.78 10.48 -4.47
C GLU A 80 -13.31 10.71 -4.08
N GLN A 81 -13.04 11.63 -3.17
CA GLN A 81 -11.68 11.85 -2.65
C GLN A 81 -11.17 10.65 -1.84
N ALA A 82 -12.03 9.99 -1.07
CA ALA A 82 -11.65 8.76 -0.37
C ALA A 82 -11.27 7.64 -1.35
N ASP A 83 -12.00 7.50 -2.47
CA ASP A 83 -11.66 6.52 -3.51
C ASP A 83 -10.31 6.82 -4.19
N LEU A 84 -9.99 8.11 -4.40
CA LEU A 84 -8.68 8.53 -4.89
C LEU A 84 -7.56 8.17 -3.91
N VAL A 85 -7.75 8.46 -2.61
CA VAL A 85 -6.81 8.07 -1.55
C VAL A 85 -6.59 6.56 -1.54
N ARG A 86 -7.67 5.76 -1.58
CA ARG A 86 -7.59 4.30 -1.62
C ARG A 86 -6.78 3.83 -2.83
N THR A 87 -7.13 4.34 -4.01
CA THR A 87 -6.47 4.01 -5.28
C THR A 87 -4.97 4.33 -5.20
N ARG A 88 -4.60 5.45 -4.57
CA ARG A 88 -3.20 5.84 -4.38
C ARG A 88 -2.46 4.87 -3.46
N ILE A 89 -3.05 4.46 -2.34
CA ILE A 89 -2.44 3.48 -1.42
C ILE A 89 -2.23 2.13 -2.11
N VAL A 90 -3.24 1.65 -2.86
CA VAL A 90 -3.12 0.42 -3.67
C VAL A 90 -1.99 0.57 -4.69
N GLY A 91 -1.89 1.74 -5.34
CA GLY A 91 -0.80 2.06 -6.28
C GLY A 91 0.57 1.96 -5.64
N ILE A 92 0.78 2.61 -4.49
CA ILE A 92 2.03 2.58 -3.71
C ILE A 92 2.45 1.14 -3.41
N PHE A 93 1.55 0.32 -2.87
CA PHE A 93 1.85 -1.07 -2.54
C PHE A 93 2.06 -1.94 -3.78
N GLY A 94 1.31 -1.71 -4.85
CA GLY A 94 1.51 -2.38 -6.12
C GLY A 94 2.89 -2.07 -6.72
N ASN A 95 3.26 -0.79 -6.75
CA ASN A 95 4.55 -0.31 -7.25
C ASN A 95 5.72 -0.90 -6.43
N ALA A 96 5.56 -1.03 -5.12
CA ALA A 96 6.56 -1.63 -4.24
C ALA A 96 6.86 -3.10 -4.59
N MET A 97 5.87 -3.88 -5.07
CA MET A 97 6.14 -5.26 -5.51
C MET A 97 6.96 -5.31 -6.81
N GLY A 98 6.82 -4.31 -7.68
CA GLY A 98 7.49 -4.22 -8.97
C GLY A 98 6.89 -5.12 -10.06
N GLU A 99 7.50 -5.06 -11.24
CA GLU A 99 6.97 -5.70 -12.46
C GLU A 99 7.22 -7.21 -12.56
N GLY A 100 8.05 -7.78 -11.68
CA GLY A 100 8.38 -9.20 -11.68
C GLY A 100 7.23 -10.15 -11.29
N PHE A 101 6.10 -9.60 -10.81
CA PHE A 101 4.90 -10.36 -10.46
C PHE A 101 3.80 -10.18 -11.50
N SER A 102 2.94 -11.19 -11.65
CA SER A 102 1.72 -11.08 -12.46
C SER A 102 0.84 -9.93 -11.96
N VAL A 103 0.15 -9.26 -12.89
CA VAL A 103 -0.71 -8.12 -12.57
C VAL A 103 -1.78 -8.50 -11.55
N GLN A 104 -2.38 -9.70 -11.68
CA GLN A 104 -3.43 -10.18 -10.79
C GLN A 104 -2.92 -10.43 -9.37
N LEU A 105 -1.71 -10.99 -9.22
CA LEU A 105 -1.10 -11.20 -7.92
C LEU A 105 -0.75 -9.86 -7.26
N ARG A 106 -0.14 -8.95 -8.04
CA ARG A 106 0.24 -7.62 -7.57
C ARG A 106 -0.97 -6.84 -7.05
N GLN A 107 -2.06 -6.81 -7.83
CA GLN A 107 -3.31 -6.16 -7.45
C GLN A 107 -3.91 -6.80 -6.19
N GLY A 108 -4.08 -8.13 -6.17
CA GLY A 108 -4.68 -8.81 -5.01
C GLY A 108 -3.88 -8.65 -3.71
N VAL A 109 -2.55 -8.64 -3.79
CA VAL A 109 -1.70 -8.39 -2.62
C VAL A 109 -1.76 -6.92 -2.19
N ALA A 110 -1.72 -5.97 -3.12
CA ALA A 110 -1.82 -4.55 -2.82
C ALA A 110 -3.18 -4.16 -2.20
N ASP A 111 -4.28 -4.73 -2.70
CA ASP A 111 -5.62 -4.57 -2.13
C ASP A 111 -5.66 -5.12 -0.70
N MET A 112 -5.15 -6.33 -0.49
CA MET A 112 -5.09 -6.93 0.85
C MET A 112 -4.27 -6.07 1.81
N PHE A 113 -3.12 -5.55 1.39
CA PHE A 113 -2.28 -4.67 2.21
C PHE A 113 -2.98 -3.36 2.52
N THR A 114 -3.70 -2.78 1.56
CA THR A 114 -4.49 -1.56 1.74
C THR A 114 -5.63 -1.76 2.74
N ASP A 115 -6.33 -2.90 2.67
CA ASP A 115 -7.41 -3.22 3.61
C ASP A 115 -6.88 -3.44 5.04
N VAL A 116 -5.75 -4.17 5.17
CA VAL A 116 -5.09 -4.36 6.46
C VAL A 116 -4.60 -3.03 7.00
N TRP A 117 -3.95 -2.20 6.18
CA TRP A 117 -3.48 -0.88 6.60
C TRP A 117 -4.63 -0.01 7.08
N THR A 118 -5.69 0.14 6.27
CA THR A 118 -6.88 0.94 6.59
C THR A 118 -7.56 0.51 7.89
N THR A 119 -7.64 -0.81 8.12
CA THR A 119 -8.27 -1.35 9.33
C THR A 119 -7.43 -1.09 10.58
N ASN A 120 -6.10 -1.15 10.47
CA ASN A 120 -5.19 -1.05 11.61
C ASN A 120 -4.71 0.37 11.89
N ILE A 121 -4.68 1.26 10.88
CA ILE A 121 -4.09 2.59 11.01
C ILE A 121 -4.83 3.45 12.04
N SER A 122 -6.14 3.29 12.19
CA SER A 122 -6.92 3.97 13.23
C SER A 122 -6.46 3.59 14.65
N VAL A 123 -6.10 2.32 14.85
CA VAL A 123 -5.64 1.78 16.14
C VAL A 123 -4.19 2.21 16.42
N ILE A 124 -3.35 2.25 15.38
CA ILE A 124 -1.96 2.71 15.45
C ILE A 124 -1.90 4.21 15.75
N ALA A 125 -2.70 5.03 15.06
CA ALA A 125 -2.79 6.47 15.31
C ALA A 125 -3.24 6.79 16.75
N GLN A 126 -4.07 5.93 17.34
CA GLN A 126 -4.51 6.02 18.74
C GLN A 126 -3.48 5.44 19.75
N GLN A 127 -2.30 4.99 19.30
CA GLN A 127 -1.27 4.35 20.13
C GLN A 127 -1.75 3.09 20.88
N ARG A 128 -2.76 2.39 20.34
CA ARG A 128 -3.37 1.22 20.99
C ARG A 128 -2.75 -0.12 20.59
N THR A 129 -1.85 -0.13 19.60
CA THR A 129 -1.13 -1.31 19.10
C THR A 129 0.28 -0.90 18.66
N THR A 130 1.23 -1.85 18.70
CA THR A 130 2.61 -1.61 18.27
C THR A 130 2.82 -2.05 16.81
N THR A 131 3.49 -1.21 16.00
CA THR A 131 3.92 -1.51 14.62
C THR A 131 4.57 -2.90 14.43
N PRO A 132 5.46 -3.40 15.32
CA PRO A 132 6.11 -4.70 15.11
C PRO A 132 5.15 -5.90 15.09
N GLU A 133 4.09 -5.89 15.89
CA GLU A 133 3.12 -7.00 15.92
C GLU A 133 2.35 -7.11 14.59
N LEU A 134 2.00 -5.97 13.99
CA LEU A 134 1.37 -5.91 12.68
C LEU A 134 2.31 -6.38 11.58
N MET A 135 3.56 -5.93 11.60
CA MET A 135 4.60 -6.35 10.67
C MET A 135 4.84 -7.87 10.74
N GLN A 136 4.84 -8.45 11.94
CA GLN A 136 4.96 -9.89 12.11
C GLN A 136 3.78 -10.64 11.47
N ARG A 137 2.54 -10.20 11.67
CA ARG A 137 1.36 -10.83 11.04
C ARG A 137 1.40 -10.75 9.52
N LEU A 138 1.81 -9.60 8.97
CA LEU A 138 1.96 -9.41 7.52
C LEU A 138 3.06 -10.31 6.94
N ALA A 139 4.19 -10.47 7.63
CA ALA A 139 5.25 -11.38 7.21
C ALA A 139 4.76 -12.83 7.10
N HIS A 140 3.93 -13.29 8.05
CA HIS A 140 3.33 -14.63 7.99
C HIS A 140 2.33 -14.77 6.84
N ALA A 141 1.51 -13.75 6.58
CA ALA A 141 0.58 -13.73 5.44
C ALA A 141 1.33 -13.82 4.10
N ILE A 142 2.41 -13.03 3.94
CA ILE A 142 3.28 -13.11 2.76
C ILE A 142 3.90 -14.49 2.61
N ALA A 143 4.41 -15.10 3.69
CA ALA A 143 4.99 -16.44 3.62
C ALA A 143 3.99 -17.48 3.09
N ALA A 144 2.72 -17.38 3.51
CA ALA A 144 1.65 -18.22 3.00
C ALA A 144 1.33 -17.95 1.52
N ILE A 145 1.31 -16.68 1.10
CA ILE A 145 1.10 -16.28 -0.31
C ILE A 145 2.23 -16.82 -1.19
N ARG A 146 3.50 -16.65 -0.77
CA ARG A 146 4.68 -17.19 -1.46
C ARG A 146 4.58 -18.70 -1.64
N GLN A 147 4.23 -19.43 -0.58
CA GLN A 147 4.10 -20.88 -0.65
C GLN A 147 2.99 -21.32 -1.62
N ARG A 148 1.88 -20.57 -1.68
CA ARG A 148 0.80 -20.82 -2.64
C ARG A 148 1.22 -20.53 -4.08
N ASP A 149 1.96 -19.45 -4.30
CA ASP A 149 2.47 -19.04 -5.60
C ASP A 149 3.47 -20.06 -6.17
N SER A 150 4.43 -20.52 -5.35
CA SER A 150 5.40 -21.57 -5.74
C SER A 150 4.75 -22.91 -6.09
N ARG A 151 3.59 -23.25 -5.50
CA ARG A 151 2.81 -24.45 -5.88
C ARG A 151 2.04 -24.26 -7.19
N ARG A 152 1.82 -23.02 -7.61
CA ARG A 152 1.05 -22.67 -8.81
C ARG A 152 1.96 -22.49 -10.03
N GLN A 153 3.22 -22.14 -9.84
CA GLN A 153 4.23 -22.16 -10.91
C GLN A 153 4.50 -23.62 -11.33
N PRO A 154 4.29 -24.01 -12.60
CA PRO A 154 4.74 -25.32 -13.08
C PRO A 154 6.27 -25.37 -13.01
N ALA A 155 6.82 -26.54 -12.65
CA ALA A 155 8.25 -26.80 -12.70
C ALA A 155 8.79 -26.46 -14.11
N PRO A 156 10.00 -25.89 -14.24
CA PRO A 156 10.58 -25.67 -15.55
C PRO A 156 10.71 -27.03 -16.25
N ASP A 157 10.10 -27.13 -17.44
CA ASP A 157 10.12 -28.33 -18.28
C ASP A 157 11.56 -28.83 -18.42
N CYS A 158 11.83 -30.04 -17.92
CA CYS A 158 12.96 -30.86 -18.34
C CYS A 158 12.71 -31.34 -19.79
N ALA A 159 12.57 -30.41 -20.73
CA ALA A 159 12.45 -30.68 -22.17
C ALA A 159 13.72 -30.18 -22.88
N GLY A 160 14.84 -30.84 -22.56
CA GLY A 160 16.14 -30.52 -23.17
C GLY A 160 17.19 -31.63 -23.03
N ALA A 161 16.79 -32.86 -22.70
CA ALA A 161 17.70 -34.00 -22.54
C ALA A 161 17.18 -35.23 -23.31
N ALA A 162 16.88 -35.06 -24.59
CA ALA A 162 16.72 -36.15 -25.53
C ALA A 162 16.82 -35.55 -26.95
N ASN A 163 18.03 -35.42 -27.47
CA ASN A 163 18.35 -35.42 -28.90
C ASN A 163 19.86 -35.19 -29.09
N GLU A 164 20.66 -36.17 -28.71
CA GLU A 164 21.99 -36.36 -29.30
C GLU A 164 22.32 -37.86 -29.33
N GLU A 165 21.56 -38.60 -30.14
CA GLU A 165 21.94 -39.94 -30.59
C GLU A 165 21.55 -40.06 -32.07
N VAL A 166 22.46 -39.62 -32.95
CA VAL A 166 22.50 -40.02 -34.36
C VAL A 166 23.93 -40.44 -34.66
N ALA A 167 24.14 -41.76 -34.67
CA ALA A 167 25.24 -42.44 -35.34
C ALA A 167 24.64 -43.56 -36.18
#